data_AF-A0A965Z4E0-F1
#
_entry.id   AF-A0A965Z4E0-F1
#
_cell.length_a   1.000
_cell.length_b   1.000
_cell.length_c   1.000
_cell.angle_alpha   90.00
_cell.angle_beta   90.00
_cell.angle_gamma   90.00
#
_symmetry.space_group_name_H-M   'P 1'
#
loop_
_entity.id
_entity.type
_entity.pdbx_description
1 polymer ?
#
loop_
_entity_poly.entity_id
_entity_poly.type
_entity_poly.pdbx_seq_one_letter_code
_entity_poly.pdbx_strand_id
1 'polypeptide(L)'
;MLVSMTAPEALRLLQAEIVQVVGCTEPAAIAYALRTLVRHLPHRPAPATFRAELRLSQDVFRNASTAVVPHLKTRGIRAAAAAGIASRADDFNVFADFDLRRARAFLKNPTWLTIVPTRRRGFFVHAQLPGLRTGVTLAGRHDRIEKLVVVGADRTPRDKPLPPPPTLADVFKLARARHPRLEALARDFIHRQVPPEKGYSPATQLARRVAGRMAGYSHPVMTITGSGNQGIFIGLPYRRLYAEQGEAILPAVVFSLLTQIHLSAKHDRLSAQCGLATKAAPALAAGLAFAQGATPAEIRRIFRKIPARLPDLTCEGAEPACGRKARRASHAIAPFVRAITPQA
;
A
#
# COMPACT_ATOMS: atom_id res chain seq x y z
N MET A 1 12.83 19.38 24.09
CA MET A 1 12.53 20.02 22.79
C MET A 1 12.27 18.91 21.78
N LEU A 2 11.06 18.78 21.24
CA LEU A 2 10.80 17.80 20.16
C LEU A 2 11.59 18.26 18.93
N VAL A 3 12.55 17.46 18.47
CA VAL A 3 13.33 17.76 17.26
C VAL A 3 12.37 17.75 16.07
N SER A 4 12.29 18.89 15.36
CA SER A 4 11.46 19.02 14.16
C SER A 4 12.09 18.24 13.01
N MET A 5 11.25 17.52 12.25
CA MET A 5 11.70 16.71 11.13
C MET A 5 12.33 17.56 10.02
N THR A 6 13.43 17.05 9.46
CA THR A 6 14.14 17.66 8.32
C THR A 6 13.63 17.12 6.98
N ALA A 7 13.88 17.85 5.88
CA ALA A 7 13.48 17.39 4.54
C ALA A 7 14.15 16.07 4.11
N PRO A 8 15.45 15.81 4.39
CA PRO A 8 16.05 14.50 4.13
C PRO A 8 15.41 13.34 4.90
N GLU A 9 15.01 13.56 6.15
CA GLU A 9 14.28 12.55 6.94
C GLU A 9 12.89 12.30 6.35
N ALA A 10 12.14 13.36 6.03
CA ALA A 10 10.83 13.26 5.39
C ALA A 10 10.91 12.51 4.06
N LEU A 11 11.94 12.79 3.26
CA LEU A 11 12.19 12.11 2.00
C LEU A 11 12.44 10.61 2.21
N ARG A 12 13.33 10.26 3.15
CA ARG A 12 13.63 8.86 3.47
C ARG A 12 12.40 8.10 3.95
N LEU A 13 11.56 8.75 4.75
CA LEU A 13 10.29 8.18 5.22
C LEU A 13 9.32 7.94 4.05
N LEU A 14 9.12 8.95 3.19
CA LEU A 14 8.23 8.85 2.03
C LEU A 14 8.70 7.79 1.02
N GLN A 15 9.99 7.73 0.72
CA GLN A 15 10.58 6.71 -0.16
C GLN A 15 10.37 5.30 0.39
N ALA A 16 10.37 5.15 1.71
CA ALA A 16 10.10 3.87 2.34
C ALA A 16 8.61 3.50 2.33
N GLU A 17 7.69 4.47 2.30
CA GLU A 17 6.25 4.20 2.31
C GLU A 17 5.62 4.12 0.91
N ILE A 18 6.28 4.69 -0.10
CA ILE A 18 5.80 4.76 -1.47
C ILE A 18 6.49 3.68 -2.31
N VAL A 19 5.80 2.56 -2.46
CA VAL A 19 6.29 1.39 -3.19
C VAL A 19 5.35 1.10 -4.36
N GLN A 20 5.90 0.87 -5.55
CA GLN A 20 5.11 0.44 -6.70
C GLN A 20 4.72 -1.03 -6.56
N VAL A 21 3.45 -1.36 -6.79
CA VAL A 21 2.97 -2.74 -6.72
C VAL A 21 1.84 -3.01 -7.72
N VAL A 22 1.94 -4.13 -8.42
CA VAL A 22 0.84 -4.74 -9.18
C VAL A 22 0.03 -5.63 -8.22
N GLY A 23 -1.30 -5.53 -8.23
CA GLY A 23 -2.15 -6.31 -7.32
C GLY A 23 -2.07 -5.92 -5.84
N CYS A 24 -2.90 -6.55 -5.00
CA CYS A 24 -3.02 -6.22 -3.57
C CYS A 24 -1.73 -6.47 -2.77
N THR A 25 -1.49 -5.65 -1.76
CA THR A 25 -0.25 -5.62 -0.95
C THR A 25 -0.09 -6.84 -0.05
N GLU A 26 -1.17 -7.35 0.53
CA GLU A 26 -1.16 -8.53 1.41
C GLU A 26 -0.84 -9.81 0.63
N PRO A 27 -1.51 -10.11 -0.52
CA PRO A 27 -1.04 -11.13 -1.45
C PRO A 27 0.40 -10.92 -1.95
N ALA A 28 0.78 -9.68 -2.27
CA ALA A 28 2.15 -9.39 -2.74
C ALA A 28 3.18 -9.73 -1.66
N ALA A 29 2.89 -9.50 -0.38
CA ALA A 29 3.77 -9.88 0.72
C ALA A 29 3.90 -11.40 0.89
N ILE A 30 2.81 -12.14 0.70
CA ILE A 30 2.88 -13.62 0.64
C ILE A 30 3.76 -14.05 -0.52
N ALA A 31 3.54 -13.49 -1.72
CA ALA A 31 4.33 -13.81 -2.89
C ALA A 31 5.82 -13.46 -2.68
N TYR A 32 6.10 -12.30 -2.06
CA TYR A 32 7.44 -11.83 -1.76
C TYR A 32 8.16 -12.72 -0.74
N ALA A 33 7.46 -13.20 0.30
CA ALA A 33 8.01 -14.16 1.24
C ALA A 33 8.42 -15.47 0.54
N LEU A 34 7.54 -16.05 -0.29
CA LEU A 34 7.86 -17.28 -1.00
C LEU A 34 8.96 -17.07 -2.06
N ARG A 35 8.92 -15.95 -2.80
CA ARG A 35 9.98 -15.56 -3.74
C ARG A 35 11.33 -15.46 -3.02
N THR A 36 11.33 -14.88 -1.82
CA THR A 36 12.53 -14.73 -0.99
C THR A 36 13.11 -16.06 -0.55
N LEU A 37 12.28 -17.05 -0.21
CA LEU A 37 12.79 -18.38 0.12
C LEU A 37 13.37 -19.09 -1.10
N VAL A 38 12.64 -19.11 -2.22
CA VAL A 38 13.04 -19.93 -3.37
C VAL A 38 14.26 -19.39 -4.11
N ARG A 39 14.64 -18.11 -3.96
CA ARG A 39 15.91 -17.59 -4.50
C ARG A 39 17.15 -18.17 -3.82
N HIS A 40 17.00 -18.72 -2.62
CA HIS A 40 18.11 -19.36 -1.90
C HIS A 40 18.19 -20.87 -2.12
N LEU A 41 17.31 -21.44 -2.95
CA LEU A 41 17.37 -22.85 -3.32
C LEU A 41 18.33 -23.05 -4.49
N PRO A 42 19.11 -24.16 -4.51
CA PRO A 42 20.06 -24.44 -5.59
C PRO A 42 19.37 -24.69 -6.93
N HIS A 43 18.15 -25.22 -6.88
CA HIS A 43 17.33 -25.50 -8.06
C HIS A 43 15.93 -24.92 -7.89
N ARG A 44 15.29 -24.60 -9.02
CA ARG A 44 13.91 -24.16 -9.03
C ARG A 44 13.02 -25.28 -8.49
N PRO A 45 12.14 -25.03 -7.50
CA PRO A 45 11.34 -26.08 -6.89
C PRO A 45 10.35 -26.73 -7.88
N ALA A 46 10.17 -28.04 -7.82
CA ALA A 46 9.15 -28.74 -8.60
C ALA A 46 7.86 -28.92 -7.77
N PRO A 47 6.65 -28.75 -8.36
CA PRO A 47 5.39 -28.89 -7.61
C PRO A 47 5.24 -30.23 -6.86
N ALA A 48 5.76 -31.32 -7.43
CA ALA A 48 5.63 -32.66 -6.85
C ALA A 48 6.38 -32.80 -5.51
N THR A 49 7.57 -32.21 -5.42
CA THR A 49 8.51 -32.40 -4.28
C THR A 49 8.56 -31.23 -3.32
N PHE A 50 8.15 -30.03 -3.75
CA PHE A 50 8.22 -28.85 -2.92
C PHE A 50 7.17 -28.88 -1.81
N ARG A 51 7.58 -28.57 -0.57
CA ARG A 51 6.71 -28.42 0.58
C ARG A 51 7.11 -27.15 1.35
N ALA A 52 6.14 -26.31 1.65
CA ALA A 52 6.31 -25.09 2.42
C ALA A 52 5.17 -24.92 3.42
N GLU A 53 5.46 -24.21 4.50
CA GLU A 53 4.47 -23.77 5.47
C GLU A 53 4.40 -22.25 5.49
N LEU A 54 3.18 -21.72 5.54
CA LEU A 54 2.90 -20.29 5.56
C LEU A 54 2.02 -19.95 6.77
N ARG A 55 2.58 -19.20 7.72
CA ARG A 55 1.89 -18.65 8.88
C ARG A 55 1.50 -17.20 8.63
N LEU A 56 0.24 -16.84 8.87
CA LEU A 56 -0.28 -15.50 8.58
C LEU A 56 -0.99 -14.91 9.80
N SER A 57 -0.94 -13.60 10.01
CA SER A 57 -1.91 -12.95 10.91
C SER A 57 -3.33 -13.03 10.32
N GLN A 58 -4.36 -12.90 11.17
CA GLN A 58 -5.76 -12.96 10.74
C GLN A 58 -6.09 -11.94 9.66
N ASP A 59 -5.54 -10.72 9.76
CA ASP A 59 -5.79 -9.67 8.79
C ASP A 59 -5.17 -9.96 7.42
N VAL A 60 -3.94 -10.46 7.39
CA VAL A 60 -3.29 -10.89 6.14
C VAL A 60 -4.04 -12.07 5.54
N PHE A 61 -4.43 -13.05 6.36
CA PHE A 61 -5.19 -14.21 5.93
C PHE A 61 -6.52 -13.77 5.28
N ARG A 62 -7.31 -12.92 5.95
CA ARG A 62 -8.59 -12.41 5.43
C ARG A 62 -8.41 -11.65 4.12
N ASN A 63 -7.49 -10.67 4.09
CA ASN A 63 -7.28 -9.82 2.92
C ASN A 63 -6.73 -10.61 1.71
N ALA A 64 -5.84 -11.58 1.95
CA ALA A 64 -5.28 -12.39 0.88
C ALA A 64 -6.21 -13.52 0.39
N SER A 65 -7.15 -13.97 1.22
CA SER A 65 -8.10 -15.03 0.85
C SER A 65 -9.09 -14.59 -0.23
N THR A 66 -9.45 -13.30 -0.29
CA THR A 66 -10.45 -12.78 -1.24
C THR A 66 -9.86 -12.07 -2.45
N ALA A 67 -8.57 -11.70 -2.39
CA ALA A 67 -7.88 -11.00 -3.47
C ALA A 67 -7.68 -11.87 -4.71
N VAL A 68 -7.88 -11.28 -5.89
CA VAL A 68 -7.52 -11.89 -7.18
C VAL A 68 -6.07 -11.56 -7.51
N VAL A 69 -5.27 -12.58 -7.82
CA VAL A 69 -3.88 -12.41 -8.25
C VAL A 69 -3.84 -11.94 -9.71
N PRO A 70 -3.21 -10.79 -10.02
CA PRO A 70 -3.08 -10.29 -11.39
C PRO A 70 -2.41 -11.29 -12.32
N HIS A 71 -2.72 -11.22 -13.62
CA HIS A 71 -2.30 -12.15 -14.69
C HIS A 71 -2.78 -13.60 -14.53
N LEU A 72 -2.75 -14.17 -13.33
CA LEU A 72 -3.24 -15.50 -13.01
C LEU A 72 -4.78 -15.57 -12.98
N LYS A 73 -5.43 -14.46 -12.61
CA LYS A 73 -6.90 -14.32 -12.50
C LYS A 73 -7.53 -15.34 -11.55
N THR A 74 -6.75 -15.80 -10.57
CA THR A 74 -7.18 -16.74 -9.54
C THR A 74 -7.17 -16.07 -8.18
N ARG A 75 -8.19 -16.34 -7.37
CA ARG A 75 -8.35 -15.81 -6.02
C ARG A 75 -7.55 -16.62 -5.00
N GLY A 76 -7.02 -15.94 -3.98
CA GLY A 76 -6.64 -16.57 -2.71
C GLY A 76 -5.14 -16.74 -2.45
N ILE A 77 -4.83 -17.16 -1.22
CA ILE A 77 -3.47 -17.27 -0.68
C ILE A 77 -2.56 -18.20 -1.51
N ARG A 78 -3.08 -19.36 -1.93
CA ARG A 78 -2.30 -20.32 -2.73
C ARG A 78 -1.91 -19.74 -4.09
N ALA A 79 -2.79 -18.97 -4.72
CA ALA A 79 -2.50 -18.28 -5.98
C ALA A 79 -1.38 -17.25 -5.79
N ALA A 80 -1.41 -16.48 -4.70
CA ALA A 80 -0.39 -15.49 -4.39
C ALA A 80 0.98 -16.15 -4.15
N ALA A 81 1.00 -17.21 -3.33
CA ALA A 81 2.19 -17.98 -3.04
C ALA A 81 2.78 -18.66 -4.29
N ALA A 82 1.93 -19.24 -5.15
CA ALA A 82 2.36 -19.86 -6.41
C ALA A 82 2.98 -18.84 -7.38
N ALA A 83 2.39 -17.64 -7.48
CA ALA A 83 2.97 -16.54 -8.26
C ALA A 83 4.33 -16.10 -7.69
N GLY A 84 4.48 -16.05 -6.36
CA GLY A 84 5.78 -15.79 -5.72
C GLY A 84 6.87 -16.81 -6.09
N ILE A 85 6.54 -18.10 -6.08
CA ILE A 85 7.47 -19.18 -6.48
C ILE A 85 7.82 -19.11 -7.97
N ALA A 86 6.90 -18.62 -8.80
CA ALA A 86 7.06 -18.48 -10.25
C ALA A 86 7.71 -17.15 -10.67
N SER A 87 7.84 -16.19 -9.77
CA SER A 87 8.43 -14.89 -10.05
C SER A 87 9.95 -14.93 -10.01
N ARG A 88 10.56 -13.99 -10.75
CA ARG A 88 12.00 -13.69 -10.71
C ARG A 88 12.29 -12.33 -10.06
N ALA A 89 11.28 -11.60 -9.62
CA ALA A 89 11.43 -10.29 -9.00
C ALA A 89 12.38 -10.34 -7.78
N ASP A 90 13.23 -9.33 -7.65
CA ASP A 90 14.10 -9.15 -6.49
C ASP A 90 13.54 -8.15 -5.48
N ASP A 91 12.52 -7.40 -5.88
CA ASP A 91 11.80 -6.41 -5.10
C ASP A 91 10.38 -6.90 -4.70
N PHE A 92 9.61 -5.99 -4.08
CA PHE A 92 8.26 -6.26 -3.60
C PHE A 92 7.20 -6.35 -4.73
N ASN A 93 7.51 -5.94 -5.96
CA ASN A 93 6.55 -5.89 -7.06
C ASN A 93 6.42 -7.25 -7.79
N VAL A 94 6.21 -8.31 -7.01
CA VAL A 94 6.31 -9.72 -7.43
C VAL A 94 5.33 -10.10 -8.53
N PHE A 95 4.17 -9.43 -8.60
CA PHE A 95 3.15 -9.70 -9.62
C PHE A 95 3.34 -8.93 -10.93
N ALA A 96 4.38 -8.10 -11.06
CA ALA A 96 4.67 -7.41 -12.31
C ALA A 96 5.01 -8.39 -13.45
N ASP A 97 5.76 -9.45 -13.12
CA ASP A 97 6.07 -10.53 -14.04
C ASP A 97 6.36 -11.84 -13.28
N PHE A 98 5.76 -12.93 -13.76
CA PHE A 98 6.00 -14.29 -13.26
C PHE A 98 5.56 -15.33 -14.29
N ASP A 99 6.18 -16.51 -14.24
CA ASP A 99 5.86 -17.62 -15.14
C ASP A 99 4.45 -18.18 -14.85
N LEU A 100 3.49 -17.84 -15.72
CA LEU A 100 2.09 -18.27 -15.60
C LEU A 100 1.93 -19.79 -15.68
N ARG A 101 2.71 -20.48 -16.53
CA ARG A 101 2.62 -21.94 -16.68
C ARG A 101 3.06 -22.61 -15.37
N ARG A 102 4.15 -22.12 -14.79
CA ARG A 102 4.68 -22.60 -13.52
C ARG A 102 3.74 -22.31 -12.35
N ALA A 103 3.22 -21.08 -12.24
CA ALA A 103 2.25 -20.74 -11.20
C ALA A 103 1.02 -21.66 -11.26
N ARG A 104 0.47 -21.91 -12.46
CA ARG A 104 -0.64 -22.84 -12.67
C ARG A 104 -0.29 -24.28 -12.32
N ALA A 105 0.94 -24.72 -12.59
CA ALA A 105 1.39 -26.07 -12.22
C ALA A 105 1.34 -26.30 -10.70
N PHE A 106 1.75 -25.31 -9.89
CA PHE A 106 1.61 -25.36 -8.43
C PHE A 106 0.14 -25.34 -7.98
N LEU A 107 -0.78 -24.78 -8.76
CA LEU A 107 -2.21 -24.78 -8.40
C LEU A 107 -2.91 -26.12 -8.66
N LYS A 108 -2.36 -26.99 -9.51
CA LYS A 108 -2.97 -28.31 -9.81
C LYS A 108 -2.97 -29.26 -8.61
N ASN A 109 -2.03 -29.11 -7.68
CA ASN A 109 -1.94 -29.93 -6.48
C ASN A 109 -1.77 -29.02 -5.25
N PRO A 110 -2.73 -28.92 -4.32
CA PRO A 110 -2.65 -27.97 -3.21
C PRO A 110 -1.71 -28.39 -2.07
N THR A 111 -1.19 -29.63 -2.08
CA THR A 111 -0.44 -30.23 -0.95
C THR A 111 0.95 -29.64 -0.73
N TRP A 112 1.48 -28.85 -1.67
CA TRP A 112 2.78 -28.20 -1.51
C TRP A 112 2.78 -27.08 -0.47
N LEU A 113 1.60 -26.51 -0.12
CA LEU A 113 1.48 -25.41 0.82
C LEU A 113 0.53 -25.72 1.96
N THR A 114 1.08 -25.76 3.17
CA THR A 114 0.33 -25.73 4.42
C THR A 114 0.13 -24.27 4.84
N ILE A 115 -1.11 -23.84 5.07
CA ILE A 115 -1.45 -22.48 5.48
C ILE A 115 -1.97 -22.52 6.91
N VAL A 116 -1.35 -21.76 7.80
CA VAL A 116 -1.65 -21.74 9.24
C VAL A 116 -2.01 -20.31 9.68
N PRO A 117 -3.28 -20.01 9.97
CA PRO A 117 -3.66 -18.76 10.60
C PRO A 117 -3.05 -18.66 12.01
N THR A 118 -2.59 -17.48 12.40
CA THR A 118 -2.05 -17.20 13.73
C THR A 118 -2.93 -16.22 14.49
N ARG A 119 -2.81 -16.19 15.83
CA ARG A 119 -3.48 -15.20 16.70
C ARG A 119 -2.73 -13.87 16.78
N ARG A 120 -1.64 -13.69 16.04
CA ARG A 120 -0.82 -12.48 16.08
C ARG A 120 -1.58 -11.30 15.46
N ARG A 121 -1.60 -10.18 16.17
CA ARG A 121 -2.17 -8.92 15.67
C ARG A 121 -1.18 -8.18 14.79
N GLY A 122 -1.69 -7.30 13.94
CA GLY A 122 -0.89 -6.51 13.01
C GLY A 122 -0.42 -7.30 11.79
N PHE A 123 0.44 -6.68 10.99
CA PHE A 123 0.96 -7.30 9.77
C PHE A 123 2.01 -8.37 10.11
N PHE A 124 1.75 -9.63 9.72
CA PHE A 124 2.67 -10.75 9.90
C PHE A 124 2.51 -11.80 8.79
N VAL A 125 3.63 -12.15 8.16
CA VAL A 125 3.77 -13.26 7.22
C VAL A 125 5.04 -14.02 7.58
N HIS A 126 4.94 -15.32 7.83
CA HIS A 126 6.10 -16.18 8.01
C HIS A 126 6.00 -17.37 7.08
N ALA A 127 6.96 -17.49 6.16
CA ALA A 127 7.08 -18.64 5.28
C ALA A 127 8.31 -19.46 5.68
N GLN A 128 8.21 -20.77 5.68
CA GLN A 128 9.31 -21.66 6.00
C GLN A 128 9.34 -22.91 5.12
N LEU A 129 10.55 -23.46 4.96
CA LEU A 129 10.84 -24.75 4.37
C LEU A 129 11.31 -25.67 5.51
N PRO A 130 10.40 -26.47 6.12
CA PRO A 130 10.70 -27.18 7.37
C PRO A 130 11.96 -28.07 7.29
N GLY A 131 12.16 -28.77 6.17
CA GLY A 131 13.32 -29.66 5.98
C GLY A 131 14.66 -28.96 5.74
N LEU A 132 14.68 -27.63 5.50
CA LEU A 132 15.90 -26.91 5.10
C LEU A 132 16.33 -25.85 6.12
N ARG A 133 15.70 -25.78 7.31
CA ARG A 133 15.92 -24.70 8.29
C ARG A 133 16.01 -23.31 7.64
N THR A 134 15.13 -23.07 6.67
CA THR A 134 15.10 -21.85 5.86
C THR A 134 13.73 -21.21 6.03
N GLY A 135 13.71 -19.94 6.43
CA GLY A 135 12.48 -19.23 6.77
C GLY A 135 12.63 -17.73 6.67
N VAL A 136 11.55 -17.05 6.33
CA VAL A 136 11.48 -15.60 6.22
C VAL A 136 10.26 -15.09 6.98
N THR A 137 10.45 -14.03 7.75
CA THR A 137 9.38 -13.33 8.47
C THR A 137 9.31 -11.91 7.95
N LEU A 138 8.12 -11.53 7.48
CA LEU A 138 7.75 -10.15 7.20
C LEU A 138 6.85 -9.66 8.34
N ALA A 139 7.20 -8.52 8.94
CA ALA A 139 6.44 -7.97 10.06
C ALA A 139 6.50 -6.43 10.10
N GLY A 140 5.44 -5.82 10.62
CA GLY A 140 5.31 -4.37 10.76
C GLY A 140 5.04 -3.62 9.45
N ARG A 141 5.71 -4.00 8.35
CA ARG A 141 5.49 -3.51 6.98
C ARG A 141 5.40 -4.67 6.00
N HIS A 142 4.69 -4.46 4.89
CA HIS A 142 4.42 -5.49 3.89
C HIS A 142 5.67 -6.01 3.18
N ASP A 143 6.68 -5.17 3.06
CA ASP A 143 7.92 -5.37 2.30
C ASP A 143 9.16 -5.57 3.19
N ARG A 144 9.04 -5.38 4.51
CA ARG A 144 10.16 -5.45 5.45
C ARG A 144 10.40 -6.89 5.91
N ILE A 145 11.60 -7.40 5.64
CA ILE A 145 12.10 -8.65 6.22
C ILE A 145 12.52 -8.38 7.66
N GLU A 146 11.75 -8.87 8.64
CA GLU A 146 12.10 -8.82 10.06
C GLU A 146 13.14 -9.88 10.42
N LYS A 147 13.06 -11.05 9.77
CA LYS A 147 14.01 -12.15 9.96
C LYS A 147 14.15 -12.97 8.70
N LEU A 148 15.38 -13.32 8.33
CA LEU A 148 15.68 -14.27 7.27
C LEU A 148 16.73 -15.27 7.76
N VAL A 149 16.36 -16.55 7.75
CA VAL A 149 17.26 -17.66 8.04
C VAL A 149 17.39 -18.50 6.79
N VAL A 150 18.60 -18.78 6.35
CA VAL A 150 18.90 -19.60 5.17
C VAL A 150 19.83 -20.72 5.61
N VAL A 151 19.35 -21.96 5.55
CA VAL A 151 20.09 -23.16 5.98
C VAL A 151 20.68 -22.97 7.38
N GLY A 152 19.87 -22.44 8.30
CA GLY A 152 20.28 -22.16 9.68
C GLY A 152 21.13 -20.91 9.91
N ALA A 153 21.63 -20.24 8.86
CA ALA A 153 22.39 -19.00 8.98
C ALA A 153 21.48 -17.77 8.94
N ASP A 154 21.71 -16.80 9.83
CA ASP A 154 21.00 -15.51 9.79
C ASP A 154 21.49 -14.66 8.62
N ARG A 155 20.57 -14.29 7.74
CA ARG A 155 20.78 -13.45 6.56
C ARG A 155 19.86 -12.23 6.57
N THR A 156 19.36 -11.83 7.74
CA THR A 156 18.43 -10.71 7.89
C THR A 156 19.06 -9.41 7.39
N PRO A 157 18.40 -8.67 6.47
CA PRO A 157 18.88 -7.37 6.03
C PRO A 157 19.01 -6.39 7.19
N ARG A 158 20.11 -5.63 7.23
CA ARG A 158 20.37 -4.61 8.25
C ARG A 158 19.98 -3.23 7.73
N ASP A 159 18.68 -2.94 7.74
CA ASP A 159 18.16 -1.63 7.32
C ASP A 159 18.36 -0.56 8.41
N LYS A 160 18.67 0.67 7.99
CA LYS A 160 18.71 1.81 8.92
C LYS A 160 17.29 2.09 9.44
N PRO A 161 17.08 2.26 10.77
CA PRO A 161 15.78 2.60 11.34
C PRO A 161 15.20 3.84 10.66
N LEU A 162 13.91 3.80 10.31
CA LEU A 162 13.24 4.97 9.72
C LEU A 162 13.11 6.12 10.74
N PRO A 163 13.04 7.38 10.28
CA PRO A 163 12.74 8.50 11.16
C PRO A 163 11.37 8.29 11.82
N PRO A 164 11.12 8.92 12.98
CA PRO A 164 9.78 8.92 13.56
C PRO A 164 8.78 9.60 12.61
N PRO A 165 7.47 9.29 12.70
CA PRO A 165 6.45 9.95 11.90
C PRO A 165 6.40 11.48 12.13
N PRO A 166 6.08 12.30 11.12
CA PRO A 166 6.03 13.75 11.27
C PRO A 166 4.90 14.17 12.20
N THR A 167 5.12 15.25 12.97
CA THR A 167 4.02 15.96 13.63
C THR A 167 3.24 16.79 12.60
N LEU A 168 2.03 17.25 12.95
CA LEU A 168 1.29 18.16 12.06
C LEU A 168 2.08 19.45 11.78
N ALA A 169 2.85 19.95 12.75
CA ALA A 169 3.71 21.12 12.56
C ALA A 169 4.82 20.84 11.52
N ASP A 170 5.44 19.66 11.57
CA ASP A 170 6.42 19.23 10.56
C ASP A 170 5.79 19.16 9.17
N VAL A 171 4.58 18.61 9.04
CA VAL A 171 3.86 18.55 7.75
C VAL A 171 3.70 19.95 7.15
N PHE A 172 3.21 20.93 7.93
CA PHE A 172 3.06 22.31 7.47
C PHE A 172 4.39 22.92 7.06
N LYS A 173 5.42 22.78 7.91
CA LYS A 173 6.76 23.31 7.66
C LYS A 173 7.35 22.74 6.36
N LEU A 174 7.32 21.42 6.21
CA LEU A 174 7.93 20.71 5.07
C LEU A 174 7.20 20.99 3.76
N ALA A 175 5.87 21.05 3.77
CA ALA A 175 5.09 21.37 2.58
C ALA A 175 5.32 22.82 2.13
N ARG A 176 5.37 23.79 3.06
CA ARG A 176 5.64 25.21 2.75
C ARG A 176 7.06 25.46 2.25
N ALA A 177 8.02 24.64 2.67
CA ALA A 177 9.42 24.79 2.28
C ALA A 177 9.69 24.45 0.79
N ARG A 178 8.74 23.81 0.09
CA ARG A 178 8.86 23.47 -1.34
C ARG A 178 10.19 22.81 -1.72
N HIS A 179 10.66 21.89 -0.86
CA HIS A 179 11.98 21.28 -1.05
C HIS A 179 12.01 20.47 -2.37
N PRO A 180 12.96 20.71 -3.29
CA PRO A 180 12.93 20.15 -4.65
C PRO A 180 12.81 18.62 -4.71
N ARG A 181 13.52 17.90 -3.82
CA ARG A 181 13.46 16.43 -3.79
C ARG A 181 12.13 15.88 -3.28
N LEU A 182 11.42 16.61 -2.41
CA LEU A 182 10.10 16.21 -1.92
C LEU A 182 9.05 16.43 -3.02
N GLU A 183 9.11 17.58 -3.70
CA GLU A 183 8.24 17.88 -4.84
C GLU A 183 8.48 16.92 -6.01
N ALA A 184 9.74 16.57 -6.30
CA ALA A 184 10.07 15.57 -7.32
C ALA A 184 9.48 14.19 -7.00
N LEU A 185 9.56 13.73 -5.74
CA LEU A 185 8.93 12.48 -5.31
C LEU A 185 7.41 12.56 -5.38
N ALA A 186 6.82 13.69 -4.99
CA ALA A 186 5.38 13.92 -5.10
C ALA A 186 4.89 13.88 -6.55
N ARG A 187 5.67 14.45 -7.47
CA ARG A 187 5.44 14.41 -8.92
C ARG A 187 5.54 12.98 -9.46
N ASP A 188 6.58 12.23 -9.08
CA ASP A 188 6.72 10.81 -9.45
C ASP A 188 5.53 9.98 -8.96
N PHE A 189 5.12 10.19 -7.70
CA PHE A 189 3.97 9.51 -7.10
C PHE A 189 2.70 9.67 -7.95
N ILE A 190 2.35 10.90 -8.36
CA ILE A 190 1.13 11.15 -9.16
C ILE A 190 1.26 10.65 -10.61
N HIS A 191 2.44 10.78 -11.23
CA HIS A 191 2.67 10.35 -12.62
C HIS A 191 2.74 8.84 -12.79
N ARG A 192 3.09 8.10 -11.73
CA ARG A 192 3.09 6.63 -11.73
C ARG A 192 1.79 6.02 -11.20
N GLN A 193 0.79 6.84 -10.86
CA GLN A 193 -0.57 6.34 -10.63
C GLN A 193 -1.32 6.05 -11.92
N VAL A 194 -2.38 5.24 -11.76
CA VAL A 194 -3.42 5.01 -12.76
C VAL A 194 -3.82 6.33 -13.44
N PRO A 195 -3.93 6.36 -14.79
CA PRO A 195 -4.34 7.56 -15.49
C PRO A 195 -5.83 7.87 -15.23
N PRO A 196 -6.25 9.14 -15.34
CA PRO A 196 -7.66 9.49 -15.32
C PRO A 196 -8.41 8.84 -16.50
N GLU A 197 -9.68 8.52 -16.29
CA GLU A 197 -10.59 8.01 -17.33
C GLU A 197 -11.48 9.17 -17.82
N LYS A 198 -11.47 9.46 -19.12
CA LYS A 198 -12.37 10.44 -19.73
C LYS A 198 -13.84 9.98 -19.57
N GLY A 199 -14.77 10.92 -19.45
CA GLY A 199 -16.21 10.63 -19.37
C GLY A 199 -16.74 10.17 -18.01
N TYR A 200 -15.90 10.02 -16.99
CA TYR A 200 -16.32 9.65 -15.63
C TYR A 200 -16.04 10.77 -14.62
N SER A 201 -16.94 10.96 -13.65
CA SER A 201 -16.71 11.87 -12.52
C SER A 201 -15.52 11.41 -11.66
N PRO A 202 -14.80 12.31 -10.96
CA PRO A 202 -13.65 11.94 -10.15
C PRO A 202 -13.93 10.80 -9.14
N ALA A 203 -15.09 10.85 -8.46
CA ALA A 203 -15.49 9.81 -7.52
C ALA A 203 -15.77 8.45 -8.21
N THR A 204 -16.27 8.47 -9.44
CA THR A 204 -16.50 7.26 -10.25
C THR A 204 -15.17 6.67 -10.72
N GLN A 205 -14.23 7.49 -11.16
CA GLN A 205 -12.89 7.04 -11.55
C GLN A 205 -12.18 6.36 -10.37
N LEU A 206 -12.20 6.99 -9.19
CA LEU A 206 -11.64 6.39 -7.96
C LEU A 206 -12.26 5.01 -7.67
N ALA A 207 -13.59 4.92 -7.74
CA ALA A 207 -14.30 3.67 -7.49
C ALA A 207 -13.89 2.56 -8.47
N ARG A 208 -13.82 2.88 -9.75
CA ARG A 208 -13.47 1.94 -10.83
C ARG A 208 -12.02 1.47 -10.72
N ARG A 209 -11.08 2.39 -10.51
CA ARG A 209 -9.64 2.06 -10.36
C ARG A 209 -9.38 1.17 -9.15
N VAL A 210 -10.02 1.48 -8.01
CA VAL A 210 -9.92 0.65 -6.80
C VAL A 210 -10.57 -0.72 -7.03
N ALA A 211 -11.79 -0.77 -7.59
CA ALA A 211 -12.48 -2.04 -7.84
C ALA A 211 -11.73 -2.94 -8.83
N GLY A 212 -11.23 -2.37 -9.93
CA GLY A 212 -10.45 -3.10 -10.94
C GLY A 212 -9.19 -3.73 -10.35
N ARG A 213 -8.49 -3.00 -9.47
CA ARG A 213 -7.35 -3.54 -8.72
C ARG A 213 -7.74 -4.77 -7.89
N MET A 214 -8.87 -4.72 -7.18
CA MET A 214 -9.37 -5.86 -6.39
C MET A 214 -9.82 -7.04 -7.27
N ALA A 215 -10.24 -6.76 -8.51
CA ALA A 215 -10.56 -7.75 -9.54
C ALA A 215 -9.32 -8.28 -10.30
N GLY A 216 -8.09 -7.95 -9.85
CA GLY A 216 -6.86 -8.47 -10.44
C GLY A 216 -6.45 -7.77 -11.74
N TYR A 217 -6.78 -6.50 -11.90
CA TYR A 217 -6.20 -5.68 -12.98
C TYR A 217 -4.70 -5.49 -12.71
N SER A 218 -3.90 -5.65 -13.75
CA SER A 218 -2.43 -5.69 -13.67
C SER A 218 -1.77 -4.32 -13.72
N HIS A 219 -2.53 -3.23 -13.69
CA HIS A 219 -1.95 -1.89 -13.75
C HIS A 219 -1.15 -1.62 -12.46
N PRO A 220 0.13 -1.23 -12.56
CA PRO A 220 0.93 -0.91 -11.39
C PRO A 220 0.41 0.37 -10.72
N VAL A 221 0.49 0.42 -9.39
CA VAL A 221 0.14 1.62 -8.63
C VAL A 221 1.19 1.88 -7.56
N MET A 222 1.39 3.16 -7.25
CA MET A 222 2.15 3.60 -6.10
C MET A 222 1.30 3.44 -4.85
N THR A 223 1.78 2.64 -3.90
CA THR A 223 1.19 2.52 -2.57
C THR A 223 1.56 3.74 -1.73
N ILE A 224 0.84 3.92 -0.61
CA ILE A 224 1.34 4.69 0.52
C ILE A 224 0.90 4.00 1.80
N THR A 225 1.78 3.96 2.80
CA THR A 225 1.50 3.31 4.09
C THR A 225 1.05 1.85 3.97
N GLY A 226 1.53 1.17 2.93
CA GLY A 226 1.21 -0.23 2.65
C GLY A 226 -0.13 -0.47 1.98
N SER A 227 -0.77 0.52 1.35
CA SER A 227 -2.03 0.33 0.62
C SER A 227 -2.04 1.02 -0.73
N GLY A 228 -2.23 0.23 -1.80
CA GLY A 228 -2.44 0.76 -3.15
C GLY A 228 -3.78 1.48 -3.31
N ASN A 229 -4.82 1.10 -2.54
CA ASN A 229 -6.11 1.79 -2.59
C ASN A 229 -5.99 3.21 -2.02
N GLN A 230 -5.23 3.37 -0.93
CA GLN A 230 -4.93 4.69 -0.36
C GLN A 230 -4.07 5.51 -1.32
N GLY A 231 -3.11 4.87 -1.99
CA GLY A 231 -2.31 5.47 -3.05
C GLY A 231 -3.17 6.02 -4.18
N ILE A 232 -4.04 5.20 -4.79
CA ILE A 232 -4.97 5.62 -5.84
C ILE A 232 -5.85 6.76 -5.34
N PHE A 233 -6.40 6.63 -4.12
CA PHE A 233 -7.32 7.59 -3.54
C PHE A 233 -6.70 8.99 -3.42
N ILE A 234 -5.44 9.08 -2.99
CA ILE A 234 -4.73 10.36 -2.87
C ILE A 234 -4.22 10.82 -4.24
N GLY A 235 -3.56 9.94 -5.00
CA GLY A 235 -2.79 10.34 -6.17
C GLY A 235 -3.62 10.62 -7.42
N LEU A 236 -4.75 9.93 -7.63
CA LEU A 236 -5.57 10.15 -8.83
C LEU A 236 -6.16 11.57 -8.91
N PRO A 237 -6.75 12.14 -7.83
CA PRO A 237 -7.18 13.53 -7.82
C PRO A 237 -6.04 14.51 -8.10
N TYR A 238 -4.87 14.32 -7.47
CA TYR A 238 -3.73 15.20 -7.69
C TYR A 238 -3.13 15.07 -9.09
N ARG A 239 -3.16 13.89 -9.72
CA ARG A 239 -2.75 13.73 -11.11
C ARG A 239 -3.59 14.60 -12.05
N ARG A 240 -4.90 14.72 -11.78
CA ARG A 240 -5.78 15.62 -12.53
C ARG A 240 -5.44 17.08 -12.26
N LEU A 241 -5.34 17.48 -10.99
CA LEU A 241 -5.03 18.85 -10.61
C LEU A 241 -3.67 19.30 -11.14
N TYR A 242 -2.67 18.41 -11.17
CA TYR A 242 -1.37 18.69 -11.75
C TYR A 242 -1.43 18.94 -13.27
N ALA A 243 -2.32 18.26 -13.99
CA ALA A 243 -2.54 18.55 -15.42
C ALA A 243 -3.17 19.94 -15.64
N GLU A 244 -3.89 20.48 -14.66
CA GLU A 244 -4.55 21.78 -14.70
C GLU A 244 -3.66 22.91 -14.14
N GLN A 245 -2.85 22.64 -13.11
CA GLN A 245 -2.13 23.64 -12.31
C GLN A 245 -0.60 23.49 -12.32
N GLY A 246 -0.08 22.41 -12.92
CA GLY A 246 1.35 22.10 -12.94
C GLY A 246 1.96 21.98 -11.54
N GLU A 247 3.16 22.52 -11.40
CA GLU A 247 3.98 22.45 -10.18
C GLU A 247 3.33 23.10 -8.95
N ALA A 248 2.37 24.01 -9.13
CA ALA A 248 1.72 24.75 -8.05
C ALA A 248 1.00 23.84 -7.04
N ILE A 249 0.56 22.64 -7.46
CA ILE A 249 -0.13 21.70 -6.58
C ILE A 249 0.81 20.80 -5.76
N LEU A 250 2.11 20.72 -6.11
CA LEU A 250 3.04 19.78 -5.47
C LEU A 250 3.19 19.96 -3.94
N PRO A 251 3.17 21.18 -3.37
CA PRO A 251 3.14 21.36 -1.91
C PRO A 251 1.95 20.65 -1.25
N ALA A 252 0.77 20.67 -1.89
CA ALA A 252 -0.43 19.99 -1.40
C ALA A 252 -0.28 18.47 -1.46
N VAL A 253 0.36 17.95 -2.52
CA VAL A 253 0.68 16.53 -2.64
C VAL A 253 1.62 16.11 -1.50
N VAL A 254 2.73 16.84 -1.29
CA VAL A 254 3.67 16.59 -0.17
C VAL A 254 2.92 16.61 1.16
N PHE A 255 2.06 17.61 1.38
CA PHE A 255 1.24 17.73 2.59
C PHE A 255 0.36 16.50 2.80
N SER A 256 -0.34 16.04 1.77
CA SER A 256 -1.20 14.84 1.83
C SER A 256 -0.41 13.58 2.12
N LEU A 257 0.75 13.39 1.47
CA LEU A 257 1.59 12.20 1.68
C LEU A 257 2.16 12.15 3.11
N LEU A 258 2.65 13.27 3.64
CA LEU A 258 3.15 13.33 5.02
C LEU A 258 2.02 13.22 6.04
N THR A 259 0.85 13.81 5.76
CA THR A 259 -0.35 13.65 6.59
C THR A 259 -0.82 12.20 6.63
N GLN A 260 -0.76 11.50 5.50
CA GLN A 260 -1.08 10.07 5.42
C GLN A 260 -0.20 9.25 6.37
N ILE A 261 1.09 9.57 6.46
CA ILE A 261 2.02 8.93 7.41
C ILE A 261 1.71 9.36 8.85
N HIS A 262 1.47 10.65 9.09
CA HIS A 262 1.07 11.17 10.41
C HIS A 262 -0.16 10.46 10.98
N LEU A 263 -1.19 10.25 10.17
CA LEU A 263 -2.42 9.55 10.57
C LEU A 263 -2.19 8.05 10.72
N SER A 264 -1.35 7.46 9.86
CA SER A 264 -1.00 6.04 9.94
C SER A 264 -0.16 5.70 11.16
N ALA A 265 0.55 6.65 11.76
CA ALA A 265 1.28 6.43 13.00
C ALA A 265 0.37 6.26 14.22
N LYS A 266 -0.86 6.78 14.16
CA LYS A 266 -1.85 6.73 15.26
C LYS A 266 -2.79 5.54 15.18
N HIS A 267 -2.66 4.74 14.13
CA HIS A 267 -3.55 3.63 13.82
C HIS A 267 -2.73 2.47 13.29
N ASP A 268 -3.01 1.25 13.74
CA ASP A 268 -2.40 0.06 13.14
C ASP A 268 -2.53 0.06 11.61
N ARG A 269 -1.50 -0.44 10.92
CA ARG A 269 -1.51 -0.51 9.45
C ARG A 269 -2.66 -1.37 8.92
N LEU A 270 -3.02 -2.40 9.67
CA LEU A 270 -4.22 -3.20 9.47
C LEU A 270 -5.18 -2.88 10.63
N SER A 271 -6.41 -2.47 10.30
CA SER A 271 -7.45 -2.23 11.30
C SER A 271 -8.80 -2.70 10.78
N ALA A 272 -9.75 -2.88 11.70
CA ALA A 272 -11.14 -3.23 11.37
C ALA A 272 -11.84 -2.10 10.58
N GLN A 273 -11.38 -0.85 10.71
CA GLN A 273 -11.90 0.29 9.97
C GLN A 273 -11.16 0.46 8.64
N CYS A 274 -11.86 0.90 7.60
CA CYS A 274 -11.27 1.10 6.30
C CYS A 274 -10.24 2.24 6.34
N GLY A 275 -8.99 1.96 5.93
CA GLY A 275 -7.95 2.99 5.85
C GLY A 275 -8.25 4.14 4.88
N LEU A 276 -9.21 3.98 3.96
CA LEU A 276 -9.71 5.11 3.17
C LEU A 276 -10.45 6.13 4.05
N ALA A 277 -11.25 5.66 5.00
CA ALA A 277 -12.05 6.51 5.88
C ALA A 277 -11.21 7.21 6.95
N THR A 278 -10.25 6.49 7.55
CA THR A 278 -9.48 6.98 8.70
C THR A 278 -8.16 7.65 8.33
N LYS A 279 -7.62 7.39 7.14
CA LYS A 279 -6.29 7.86 6.72
C LYS A 279 -6.34 8.63 5.40
N ALA A 280 -6.68 7.97 4.29
CA ALA A 280 -6.53 8.56 2.96
C ALA A 280 -7.49 9.73 2.66
N ALA A 281 -8.76 9.63 3.07
CA ALA A 281 -9.72 10.71 2.89
C ALA A 281 -9.38 11.95 3.73
N PRO A 282 -9.09 11.83 5.04
CA PRO A 282 -8.58 12.96 5.81
C PRO A 282 -7.27 13.54 5.25
N ALA A 283 -6.34 12.71 4.79
CA ALA A 283 -5.06 13.16 4.24
C ALA A 283 -5.21 13.92 2.92
N LEU A 284 -6.05 13.43 2.00
CA LEU A 284 -6.37 14.12 0.75
C LEU A 284 -7.06 15.46 1.05
N ALA A 285 -8.12 15.45 1.86
CA ALA A 285 -8.85 16.67 2.23
C ALA A 285 -7.93 17.70 2.90
N ALA A 286 -7.02 17.26 3.76
CA ALA A 286 -6.09 18.14 4.45
C ALA A 286 -5.07 18.80 3.51
N GLY A 287 -4.53 18.07 2.52
CA GLY A 287 -3.64 18.68 1.53
C GLY A 287 -4.36 19.66 0.60
N LEU A 288 -5.59 19.33 0.18
CA LEU A 288 -6.41 20.24 -0.62
C LEU A 288 -6.83 21.49 0.17
N ALA A 289 -7.18 21.35 1.45
CA ALA A 289 -7.47 22.47 2.33
C ALA A 289 -6.20 23.31 2.63
N PHE A 290 -5.04 22.67 2.76
CA PHE A 290 -3.75 23.36 2.88
C PHE A 290 -3.46 24.25 1.67
N ALA A 291 -3.74 23.77 0.45
CA ALA A 291 -3.62 24.58 -0.76
C ALA A 291 -4.55 25.81 -0.75
N GLN A 292 -5.63 25.76 0.02
CA GLN A 292 -6.61 26.85 0.22
C GLN A 292 -6.28 27.72 1.44
N GLY A 293 -5.11 27.57 2.06
CA GLY A 293 -4.66 28.38 3.20
C GLY A 293 -5.18 27.93 4.56
N ALA A 294 -5.71 26.69 4.68
CA ALA A 294 -6.28 26.21 5.93
C ALA A 294 -5.28 26.20 7.10
N THR A 295 -5.76 26.60 8.27
CA THR A 295 -5.04 26.63 9.54
C THR A 295 -4.88 25.23 10.16
N PRO A 296 -3.93 25.02 11.08
CA PRO A 296 -3.82 23.76 11.82
C PRO A 296 -5.10 23.36 12.56
N ALA A 297 -5.91 24.32 13.01
CA ALA A 297 -7.19 24.05 13.67
C ALA A 297 -8.22 23.45 12.70
N GLU A 298 -8.30 23.98 11.47
CA GLU A 298 -9.16 23.46 10.41
C GLU A 298 -8.71 22.07 9.96
N ILE A 299 -7.41 21.83 9.83
CA ILE A 299 -6.88 20.49 9.52
C ILE A 299 -7.22 19.48 10.63
N ARG A 300 -7.11 19.86 11.92
CA ARG A 300 -7.56 19.01 13.03
C ARG A 300 -9.07 18.75 12.99
N ARG A 301 -9.88 19.72 12.52
CA ARG A 301 -11.32 19.53 12.30
C ARG A 301 -11.58 18.51 11.20
N ILE A 302 -10.85 18.56 10.10
CA ILE A 302 -10.89 17.57 8.99
C ILE A 302 -10.61 16.15 9.52
N PHE A 303 -9.54 16.00 10.31
CA PHE A 303 -9.16 14.69 10.88
C PHE A 303 -10.24 14.06 11.76
N ARG A 304 -11.06 14.87 12.45
CA ARG A 304 -12.17 14.37 13.28
C ARG A 304 -13.45 14.15 12.47
N LYS A 305 -13.79 15.08 11.58
CA LYS A 305 -15.11 15.10 10.93
C LYS A 305 -15.23 14.11 9.77
N ILE A 306 -14.17 13.82 9.02
CA ILE A 306 -14.26 12.86 7.91
C ILE A 306 -14.50 11.42 8.41
N PRO A 307 -13.72 10.88 9.38
CA PRO A 307 -14.00 9.53 9.89
C PRO A 307 -15.39 9.42 10.51
N ALA A 308 -15.86 10.47 11.20
CA ALA A 308 -17.21 10.52 11.78
C ALA A 308 -18.35 10.49 10.73
N ARG A 309 -18.07 10.82 9.46
CA ARG A 309 -19.03 10.69 8.33
C ARG A 309 -18.99 9.31 7.68
N LEU A 310 -18.05 8.45 8.07
CA LEU A 310 -17.82 7.12 7.51
C LEU A 310 -17.73 6.03 8.61
N PRO A 311 -18.57 6.06 9.66
CA PRO A 311 -18.41 5.17 10.81
C PRO A 311 -18.61 3.68 10.46
N ASP A 312 -19.34 3.43 9.38
CA ASP A 312 -19.73 2.11 8.88
C ASP A 312 -18.78 1.55 7.81
N LEU A 313 -17.73 2.28 7.42
CA LEU A 313 -16.73 1.79 6.47
C LEU A 313 -15.73 0.85 7.18
N THR A 314 -16.04 -0.43 7.21
CA THR A 314 -15.18 -1.50 7.76
C THR A 314 -14.28 -2.15 6.69
N CYS A 315 -13.25 -2.88 7.13
CA CYS A 315 -12.36 -3.66 6.27
C CYS A 315 -12.80 -5.13 6.24
N GLU A 316 -13.38 -5.56 5.12
CA GLU A 316 -13.93 -6.92 4.93
C GLU A 316 -13.02 -7.82 4.08
N GLY A 317 -11.84 -7.31 3.68
CA GLY A 317 -10.95 -7.97 2.72
C GLY A 317 -10.72 -7.15 1.46
N ALA A 318 -9.91 -7.72 0.55
CA ALA A 318 -9.58 -7.11 -0.72
C ALA A 318 -10.61 -7.52 -1.80
N GLU A 319 -11.69 -6.76 -1.89
CA GLU A 319 -12.84 -7.09 -2.74
C GLU A 319 -13.29 -5.93 -3.62
N PRO A 320 -13.98 -6.17 -4.75
CA PRO A 320 -14.50 -5.10 -5.60
C PRO A 320 -15.36 -4.05 -4.86
N ALA A 321 -15.97 -4.41 -3.72
CA ALA A 321 -16.68 -3.51 -2.83
C ALA A 321 -15.80 -2.34 -2.31
N CYS A 322 -14.47 -2.47 -2.28
CA CYS A 322 -13.55 -1.36 -1.99
C CYS A 322 -13.77 -0.16 -2.92
N GLY A 323 -14.23 -0.37 -4.17
CA GLY A 323 -14.58 0.73 -5.07
C GLY A 323 -15.75 1.58 -4.56
N ARG A 324 -16.80 0.95 -4.01
CA ARG A 324 -17.91 1.69 -3.38
C ARG A 324 -17.44 2.45 -2.15
N LYS A 325 -16.53 1.87 -1.36
CA LYS A 325 -15.91 2.53 -0.19
C LYS A 325 -15.10 3.76 -0.62
N ALA A 326 -14.34 3.66 -1.71
CA ALA A 326 -13.62 4.80 -2.30
C ALA A 326 -14.57 5.91 -2.76
N ARG A 327 -15.69 5.57 -3.43
CA ARG A 327 -16.69 6.57 -3.82
C ARG A 327 -17.27 7.32 -2.61
N ARG A 328 -17.70 6.57 -1.58
CA ARG A 328 -18.25 7.15 -0.33
C ARG A 328 -17.23 8.05 0.36
N ALA A 329 -15.98 7.60 0.48
CA ALA A 329 -14.91 8.38 1.06
C ALA A 329 -14.63 9.67 0.26
N SER A 330 -14.70 9.61 -1.07
CA SER A 330 -14.56 10.78 -1.95
C SER A 330 -15.72 11.78 -1.79
N HIS A 331 -16.94 11.34 -1.50
CA HIS A 331 -18.03 12.28 -1.20
C HIS A 331 -17.89 12.90 0.19
N ALA A 332 -17.30 12.18 1.15
CA ALA A 332 -17.11 12.67 2.50
C ALA A 332 -16.11 13.84 2.60
N ILE A 333 -15.19 13.97 1.64
CA ILE A 333 -14.23 15.09 1.62
C ILE A 333 -14.80 16.38 1.01
N ALA A 334 -15.85 16.30 0.19
CA ALA A 334 -16.37 17.44 -0.57
C ALA A 334 -16.70 18.70 0.29
N PRO A 335 -17.28 18.57 1.51
CA PRO A 335 -17.54 19.75 2.35
C PRO A 335 -16.29 20.46 2.90
N PHE A 336 -15.12 19.84 2.80
CA PHE A 336 -13.86 20.35 3.38
C PHE A 336 -12.92 20.95 2.34
N VAL A 337 -13.30 20.85 1.07
CA VAL A 337 -12.51 21.34 -0.05
C VAL A 337 -13.45 22.19 -0.86
N ARG A 338 -13.22 23.52 -0.89
CA ARG A 338 -13.94 24.36 -1.87
C ARG A 338 -13.66 23.78 -3.25
N ALA A 339 -14.65 23.78 -4.16
CA ALA A 339 -14.39 23.42 -5.54
C ALA A 339 -13.12 24.14 -5.96
N ILE A 340 -12.07 23.40 -6.30
CA ILE A 340 -10.82 23.97 -6.77
C ILE A 340 -11.15 24.44 -8.18
N THR A 341 -11.81 25.58 -8.27
CA THR A 341 -11.98 26.30 -9.52
C THR A 341 -10.59 26.74 -9.95
N PRO A 342 -10.26 26.69 -11.25
CA PRO A 342 -9.08 27.36 -11.76
C PRO A 342 -9.14 28.81 -11.28
N GLN A 343 -8.07 29.30 -10.63
CA GLN A 343 -7.91 30.75 -10.54
C GLN A 343 -7.74 31.26 -11.97
N ALA A 344 -8.61 32.21 -12.33
CA ALA A 344 -8.68 32.83 -13.65
C ALA A 344 -7.39 33.55 -14.02
#